data_AF-A0A7W1AL11-F1
#
_entry.id   AF-A0A7W1AL11-F1
#
_cell.length_a   1.000
_cell.length_b   1.000
_cell.length_c   1.000
_cell.angle_alpha   90.00
_cell.angle_beta   90.00
_cell.angle_gamma   90.00
#
_symmetry.space_group_name_H-M   'P 1'
#
loop_
_entity.id
_entity.type
_entity.pdbx_description
1 polymer ?
#
loop_
_entity_poly.entity_id
_entity_poly.type
_entity_poly.pdbx_seq_one_letter_code
_entity_poly.pdbx_strand_id
1 'polypeptide(L)'
;MRYLHPVHDEELELSTDDVFINPGYFAGESRLEADLSPPDFPGGSHPIVSANMNAVTGKRMAETMARFGGLGVLPQDMDLDTVARIVKHIHAADARYDTPLEVSPRATLRDVQGIIRKRAHDLVV
;
A
#
# COMPACT_ATOMS: atom_id res chain seq x y z
N MET A 1 -19.94 -3.40 -13.72
CA MET A 1 -20.11 -4.86 -13.58
C MET A 1 -21.05 -5.35 -14.66
N ARG A 2 -20.90 -6.59 -15.15
CA ARG A 2 -21.84 -7.18 -16.12
C ARG A 2 -22.60 -8.30 -15.44
N TYR A 3 -23.90 -8.12 -15.24
CA TYR A 3 -24.79 -9.15 -14.70
C TYR A 3 -25.08 -10.23 -15.74
N LEU A 4 -25.23 -11.48 -15.30
CA LEU A 4 -25.66 -12.58 -16.18
C LEU A 4 -27.18 -12.58 -16.37
N HIS A 5 -27.95 -12.13 -15.38
CA HIS A 5 -29.40 -11.97 -15.44
C HIS A 5 -29.81 -10.52 -15.11
N PRO A 6 -29.54 -9.55 -15.99
CA PRO A 6 -29.74 -8.12 -15.70
C PRO A 6 -31.18 -7.76 -15.31
N VAL A 7 -32.18 -8.47 -15.85
CA VAL A 7 -33.62 -8.25 -15.55
C VAL A 7 -33.97 -8.54 -14.08
N HIS A 8 -33.16 -9.34 -13.38
CA HIS A 8 -33.38 -9.71 -11.98
C HIS A 8 -32.34 -9.10 -11.05
N ASP A 9 -31.07 -9.03 -11.48
CA ASP A 9 -29.94 -8.75 -10.60
C ASP A 9 -29.59 -7.26 -10.50
N GLU A 10 -29.94 -6.44 -11.50
CA GLU A 10 -29.53 -5.03 -11.58
C GLU A 10 -30.20 -4.16 -10.50
N GLU A 11 -31.36 -4.58 -10.01
CA GLU A 11 -32.10 -3.89 -8.94
C GLU A 11 -31.67 -4.32 -7.52
N LEU A 12 -30.79 -5.33 -7.40
CA LEU A 12 -30.36 -5.85 -6.11
C LEU A 12 -29.14 -5.11 -5.58
N GLU A 13 -29.14 -4.86 -4.27
CA GLU A 13 -27.94 -4.47 -3.54
C GLU A 13 -27.13 -5.73 -3.19
N LEU A 14 -25.93 -5.85 -3.73
CA LEU A 14 -25.06 -7.02 -3.55
C LEU A 14 -23.76 -6.62 -2.84
N SER A 15 -23.28 -7.50 -1.96
CA SER A 15 -21.94 -7.45 -1.37
C SER A 15 -20.96 -8.31 -2.17
N THR A 16 -19.68 -8.25 -1.81
CA THR A 16 -18.62 -9.11 -2.39
C THR A 16 -18.87 -10.60 -2.16
N ASP A 17 -19.57 -10.95 -1.08
CA ASP A 17 -19.82 -12.34 -0.70
C ASP A 17 -21.03 -12.95 -1.45
N ASP A 18 -21.84 -12.12 -2.10
CA ASP A 18 -23.05 -12.55 -2.81
C ASP A 18 -22.77 -12.95 -4.27
N VAL A 19 -21.57 -12.66 -4.76
CA VAL A 19 -21.20 -12.80 -6.17
C VAL A 19 -19.93 -13.61 -6.35
N PHE A 20 -19.77 -14.20 -7.53
CA PHE A 20 -18.54 -14.83 -7.96
C PHE A 20 -18.11 -14.30 -9.33
N ILE A 21 -16.82 -14.39 -9.61
CA ILE A 21 -16.26 -14.00 -10.90
C ILE A 21 -16.48 -15.14 -11.89
N ASN A 22 -17.23 -14.90 -12.96
CA ASN A 22 -17.34 -15.84 -14.06
C ASN A 22 -16.07 -15.81 -14.91
N PRO A 23 -15.33 -16.92 -15.09
CA PRO A 23 -14.11 -16.93 -15.87
C PRO A 23 -14.34 -16.49 -17.33
N GLY A 24 -13.41 -15.69 -17.84
CA GLY A 24 -13.35 -15.29 -19.25
C GLY A 24 -12.11 -15.86 -19.94
N TYR A 25 -12.15 -15.92 -21.26
CA TYR A 25 -10.96 -16.26 -22.05
C TYR A 25 -9.91 -15.15 -21.92
N PHE A 26 -8.67 -15.54 -21.63
CA PHE A 26 -7.50 -14.66 -21.64
C PHE A 26 -6.54 -15.17 -22.71
N ALA A 27 -6.18 -14.31 -23.66
CA ALA A 27 -5.33 -14.67 -24.79
C ALA A 27 -3.83 -14.63 -24.48
N GLY A 28 -3.44 -14.09 -23.32
CA GLY A 28 -2.04 -13.99 -22.93
C GLY A 28 -1.43 -15.31 -22.50
N GLU A 29 -0.11 -15.42 -22.59
CA GLU A 29 0.62 -16.65 -22.28
C GLU A 29 1.14 -16.65 -20.83
N SER A 30 1.30 -15.47 -20.24
CA SER A 30 1.85 -15.29 -18.90
C SER A 30 1.03 -14.32 -18.03
N ARG A 31 1.04 -14.57 -16.72
CA ARG A 31 0.52 -13.63 -15.71
C ARG A 31 1.24 -12.27 -15.71
N LEU A 32 2.45 -12.20 -16.25
CA LEU A 32 3.22 -10.95 -16.35
C LEU A 32 2.64 -9.98 -17.38
N GLU A 33 1.73 -10.43 -18.24
CA GLU A 33 1.04 -9.60 -19.23
C GLU A 33 -0.19 -8.88 -18.66
N ALA A 34 -0.60 -9.20 -17.42
CA ALA A 34 -1.68 -8.51 -16.75
C ALA A 34 -1.20 -7.15 -16.22
N ASP A 35 -1.71 -6.06 -16.80
CA ASP A 35 -1.47 -4.70 -16.31
C ASP A 35 -2.42 -4.37 -15.16
N LEU A 36 -1.86 -4.00 -14.01
CA LEU A 36 -2.59 -3.58 -12.81
C LEU A 36 -2.58 -2.06 -12.63
N SER A 37 -2.00 -1.31 -13.57
CA SER A 37 -1.89 0.14 -13.50
C SER A 37 -3.27 0.78 -13.48
N PRO A 38 -3.63 1.58 -12.45
CA PRO A 38 -4.94 2.22 -12.41
C PRO A 38 -4.99 3.36 -13.45
N PRO A 39 -6.10 3.51 -14.20
CA PRO A 39 -6.23 4.57 -15.20
C PRO A 39 -6.28 5.97 -14.59
N ASP A 40 -6.67 6.09 -13.31
CA ASP A 40 -6.86 7.33 -12.56
C ASP A 40 -5.70 7.66 -11.60
N PHE A 41 -4.68 6.81 -11.53
CA PHE A 41 -3.50 7.04 -10.69
C PHE A 41 -2.19 6.97 -11.51
N PRO A 42 -1.86 8.04 -12.23
CA PRO A 42 -0.61 8.12 -13.00
C PRO A 42 0.60 7.91 -12.10
N GLY A 43 1.45 6.94 -12.44
CA GLY A 43 2.65 6.59 -11.67
C GLY A 43 2.47 5.46 -10.65
N GLY A 44 1.23 5.01 -10.42
CA GLY A 44 0.98 3.76 -9.68
C GLY A 44 1.17 2.53 -10.56
N SER A 45 1.58 1.42 -9.93
CA SER A 45 1.72 0.11 -10.59
C SER A 45 0.58 -0.85 -10.26
N HIS A 46 -0.24 -0.53 -9.24
CA HIS A 46 -1.35 -1.36 -8.78
C HIS A 46 -2.43 -0.55 -8.04
N PRO A 47 -3.70 -1.01 -7.99
CA PRO A 47 -4.83 -0.26 -7.44
C PRO A 47 -4.97 -0.43 -5.92
N ILE A 48 -3.85 -0.48 -5.18
CA ILE A 48 -3.87 -0.66 -3.73
C ILE A 48 -3.60 0.68 -3.04
N VAL A 49 -4.53 1.06 -2.16
CA VAL A 49 -4.49 2.29 -1.37
C VAL A 49 -4.60 1.94 0.10
N SER A 50 -3.69 2.46 0.94
CA SER A 50 -3.80 2.26 2.39
C SER A 50 -4.77 3.26 3.01
N ALA A 51 -5.63 2.79 3.89
CA ALA A 51 -6.70 3.60 4.51
C ALA A 51 -6.15 4.74 5.36
N ASN A 52 -6.84 5.88 5.36
CA ASN A 52 -6.52 7.09 6.14
C ASN A 52 -6.82 6.95 7.65
N MET A 53 -6.32 5.87 8.26
CA MET A 53 -6.56 5.52 9.65
C MET A 53 -5.26 5.54 10.45
N ASN A 54 -5.31 6.05 11.68
CA ASN A 54 -4.14 6.18 12.58
C ASN A 54 -3.41 4.87 12.83
N ALA A 55 -4.14 3.75 12.90
CA ALA A 55 -3.56 2.43 13.10
C ALA A 55 -2.99 1.79 11.82
N VAL A 56 -3.26 2.38 10.65
CA VAL A 56 -2.94 1.81 9.33
C VAL A 56 -1.83 2.61 8.66
N THR A 57 -2.09 3.89 8.36
CA THR A 57 -1.21 4.69 7.50
C THR A 57 -0.42 5.71 8.29
N GLY A 58 0.69 5.25 8.87
CA GLY A 58 1.74 6.12 9.39
C GLY A 58 2.85 6.36 8.37
N LYS A 59 3.87 7.13 8.79
CA LYS A 59 5.11 7.42 8.04
C LYS A 59 5.66 6.22 7.25
N ARG A 60 5.76 5.08 7.93
CA ARG A 60 6.42 3.88 7.42
C ARG A 60 5.58 3.15 6.37
N MET A 61 4.26 3.09 6.58
CA MET A 61 3.32 2.50 5.64
C MET A 61 3.23 3.33 4.36
N ALA A 62 3.10 4.65 4.48
CA ALA A 62 3.02 5.55 3.34
C ALA A 62 4.27 5.47 2.44
N GLU A 63 5.47 5.45 3.04
CA GLU A 63 6.72 5.25 2.29
C GLU A 63 6.75 3.89 1.59
N THR A 64 6.37 2.81 2.29
CA THR A 64 6.33 1.47 1.70
C THR A 64 5.32 1.40 0.55
N MET A 65 4.11 1.93 0.72
CA MET A 65 3.11 1.99 -0.35
C MET A 65 3.65 2.68 -1.60
N ALA A 66 4.27 3.86 -1.44
CA ALA A 66 4.85 4.60 -2.55
C ALA A 66 5.97 3.81 -3.27
N ARG A 67 6.81 3.08 -2.52
CA ARG A 67 7.89 2.25 -3.08
C ARG A 67 7.39 1.06 -3.89
N PHE A 68 6.30 0.43 -3.46
CA PHE A 68 5.71 -0.71 -4.16
C PHE A 68 4.79 -0.29 -5.32
N GLY A 69 4.53 1.02 -5.47
CA GLY A 69 3.73 1.60 -6.55
C GLY A 69 2.24 1.72 -6.21
N GLY A 70 1.89 1.70 -4.92
CA GLY A 70 0.58 2.05 -4.40
C GLY A 70 0.53 3.46 -3.80
N LEU A 71 -0.61 3.78 -3.18
CA LEU A 71 -0.85 5.08 -2.56
C LEU A 71 -1.10 4.94 -1.06
N GLY A 72 -0.39 5.73 -0.25
CA GLY A 72 -0.67 5.85 1.18
C GLY A 72 -1.42 7.13 1.51
N VAL A 73 -2.62 7.03 2.11
CA VAL A 73 -3.40 8.20 2.53
C VAL A 73 -3.18 8.44 4.01
N LEU A 74 -2.61 9.60 4.37
CA LEU A 74 -2.40 9.97 5.77
C LEU A 74 -3.74 10.31 6.46
N PRO A 75 -3.91 9.95 7.75
CA PRO A 75 -5.07 10.35 8.56
C PRO A 75 -5.26 11.86 8.62
N GLN A 76 -6.51 12.29 8.64
CA GLN A 76 -6.90 13.70 8.56
C GLN A 76 -6.78 14.44 9.90
N ASP A 77 -6.76 13.71 11.01
CA ASP A 77 -6.67 14.23 12.37
C ASP A 77 -5.24 14.40 12.86
N MET A 78 -4.23 14.13 12.03
CA MET A 78 -2.84 14.40 12.36
C MET A 78 -2.57 15.90 12.43
N ASP A 79 -1.79 16.28 13.44
CA ASP A 79 -1.20 17.61 13.51
C ASP A 79 -0.40 17.95 12.24
N LEU A 80 -0.57 19.18 11.73
CA LEU A 80 -0.01 19.60 10.44
C LEU A 80 1.52 19.53 10.41
N ASP A 81 2.21 19.81 11.52
CA ASP A 81 3.67 19.72 11.57
C ASP A 81 4.13 18.25 11.45
N THR A 82 3.33 17.33 11.99
CA THR A 82 3.57 15.90 11.83
C THR A 82 3.38 15.46 10.38
N VAL A 83 2.30 15.88 9.72
CA VAL A 83 2.07 15.61 8.30
C VAL A 83 3.22 16.13 7.45
N ALA A 84 3.61 17.40 7.64
CA ALA A 84 4.69 18.03 6.89
C ALA A 84 6.02 17.27 7.05
N ARG A 85 6.35 16.85 8.27
CA ARG A 85 7.54 16.03 8.56
C ARG A 85 7.51 14.67 7.87
N ILE A 86 6.34 14.01 7.83
CA ILE A 86 6.17 12.72 7.15
C ILE A 86 6.34 12.87 5.65
N VAL A 87 5.63 13.84 5.04
CA VAL A 87 5.71 14.14 3.60
C VAL A 87 7.16 14.45 3.20
N LYS A 88 7.83 15.34 3.95
CA LYS A 88 9.25 15.67 3.72
C LYS A 88 10.15 14.43 3.77
N HIS A 89 9.90 13.52 4.71
CA HIS A 89 10.68 12.28 4.80
C HIS A 89 10.46 11.37 3.60
N ILE A 90 9.21 11.16 3.17
CA ILE A 90 8.88 10.31 2.02
C ILE A 90 9.57 10.86 0.76
N HIS A 91 9.51 12.17 0.52
CA HIS A 91 10.19 12.80 -0.61
C HIS A 91 11.72 12.76 -0.54
N ALA A 92 12.30 12.63 0.66
CA ALA A 92 13.74 12.51 0.85
C ALA A 92 14.25 11.07 0.80
N ALA A 93 13.36 10.08 0.77
CA ALA A 93 13.73 8.67 0.73
C ALA A 93 14.31 8.29 -0.64
N ASP A 94 15.30 7.40 -0.65
CA ASP A 94 15.94 6.97 -1.88
C ASP A 94 14.99 6.10 -2.72
N ALA A 95 14.86 6.37 -4.02
CA ALA A 95 13.92 5.66 -4.89
C ALA A 95 14.29 4.20 -5.16
N ARG A 96 15.57 3.81 -4.97
CA ARG A 96 16.10 2.48 -5.25
C ARG A 96 16.35 1.66 -3.99
N TYR A 97 16.73 2.31 -2.90
CA TYR A 97 17.12 1.66 -1.65
C TYR A 97 16.12 1.91 -0.53
N ASP A 98 15.83 0.87 0.26
CA ASP A 98 14.99 0.98 1.45
C ASP A 98 15.64 1.87 2.52
N THR A 99 14.81 2.62 3.24
CA THR A 99 15.26 3.44 4.38
C THR A 99 15.75 2.54 5.52
N PRO A 100 17.02 2.67 5.96
CA PRO A 100 17.57 1.82 7.00
C PRO A 100 16.87 2.04 8.35
N LEU A 101 16.89 1.01 9.18
CA LEU A 101 16.63 1.13 10.60
C LEU A 101 17.98 1.38 11.28
N GLU A 102 18.09 2.47 12.02
CA GLU A 102 19.35 2.87 12.66
C GLU A 102 19.22 2.87 14.19
N VAL A 103 20.29 2.50 14.88
CA VAL A 103 20.41 2.63 16.34
C VAL A 103 21.71 3.31 16.74
N SER A 104 21.74 3.86 17.95
CA SER A 104 22.97 4.36 18.55
C SER A 104 23.93 3.22 18.86
N PRO A 105 25.26 3.42 18.80
CA PRO A 105 26.24 2.45 19.30
C PRO A 105 26.07 2.09 20.78
N ARG A 106 25.31 2.88 21.55
CA ARG A 106 24.98 2.62 22.96
C ARG A 106 23.64 1.89 23.16
N ALA A 107 22.90 1.60 22.08
CA ALA A 107 21.62 0.92 22.17
C ALA A 107 21.80 -0.53 22.65
N THR A 108 20.79 -1.05 23.36
CA THR A 108 20.80 -2.43 23.85
C THR A 108 20.35 -3.39 22.76
N LEU A 109 20.66 -4.68 22.90
CA LEU A 109 20.11 -5.72 22.02
C LEU A 109 18.58 -5.77 22.05
N ARG A 110 17.95 -5.36 23.16
CA ARG A 110 16.49 -5.24 23.28
C ARG A 110 15.93 -4.17 22.34
N ASP A 111 16.62 -3.03 22.23
CA ASP A 111 16.19 -1.95 21.33
C ASP A 111 16.24 -2.39 19.87
N VAL A 112 17.32 -3.09 19.49
CA VAL A 112 17.47 -3.71 18.17
C VAL A 112 16.36 -4.71 17.89
N GLN A 113 16.12 -5.67 18.80
CA GLN A 113 15.05 -6.66 18.64
C GLN A 113 13.67 -6.03 18.54
N GLY A 114 13.43 -4.92 19.25
CA GLY A 114 12.17 -4.18 19.21
C GLY A 114 11.88 -3.50 17.87
N ILE A 115 12.88 -3.33 17.02
CA ILE A 115 12.71 -2.68 15.71
C ILE A 115 13.11 -3.54 14.52
N ILE A 116 13.90 -4.60 14.66
CA ILE A 116 14.46 -5.34 13.53
C ILE A 116 13.39 -5.85 12.54
N ARG A 117 12.22 -6.26 13.04
CA ARG A 117 11.07 -6.73 12.24
C ARG A 117 10.16 -5.62 11.74
N LYS A 118 10.50 -4.36 12.00
CA LYS A 118 9.68 -3.25 11.55
C LYS A 118 9.67 -3.18 10.02
N ARG A 119 10.80 -3.44 9.34
CA ARG A 119 10.95 -3.45 7.87
C ARG A 119 11.18 -4.87 7.37
N ALA A 120 11.00 -5.09 6.06
CA ALA A 120 11.13 -6.42 5.45
C ALA A 120 12.57 -6.95 5.38
N HIS A 121 13.57 -6.08 5.49
CA HIS A 121 14.98 -6.44 5.31
C HIS A 121 15.67 -6.98 6.59
N ASP A 122 14.96 -7.12 7.71
CA ASP A 122 15.46 -7.75 8.96
C ASP A 122 16.85 -7.26 9.43
N LEU A 123 17.16 -5.98 9.18
CA LEU A 123 18.47 -5.41 9.42
C LEU A 123 18.34 -4.07 10.17
N VAL A 124 19.24 -3.85 11.12
CA VAL A 124 19.42 -2.60 11.83
C VAL A 124 20.91 -2.24 11.76
N VAL A 125 21.20 -0.98 11.44
CA VAL A 125 22.55 -0.41 11.31
C VAL A 125 22.92 0.37 12.57
#